data_AF-A0A2D7C9G8-F1
#
_entry.id   AF-A0A2D7C9G8-F1
#
_cell.length_a   1.000
_cell.length_b   1.000
_cell.length_c   1.000
_cell.angle_alpha   90.00
_cell.angle_beta   90.00
_cell.angle_gamma   90.00
#
_symmetry.space_group_name_H-M   'P 1'
#
loop_
_entity.id
_entity.type
_entity.pdbx_description
1 polymer ?
#
loop_
_entity_poly.entity_id
_entity_poly.type
_entity_poly.pdbx_seq_one_letter_code
_entity_poly.pdbx_strand_id
1 'polypeptide(L)'
;MFTKTGARMNTDLKERLIVLLSTPEHEGKTQKQIAHFLNVSTRTVQNYLTKEIWGEVHKRRLEVINHSIRLVDQAVYAKALKGDMTAARILYNRWDQVKNMEEVKNANKTYEEDEMEIKRLEKQIQELENEQNKKTSKQKA
;
A
#
# COMPACT_ATOMS: atom_id res chain seq x y z
N MET A 1 -17.93 -0.31 -16.00
CA MET A 1 -18.17 0.75 -15.00
C MET A 1 -19.28 1.66 -15.48
N PHE A 2 -20.14 2.12 -14.57
CA PHE A 2 -21.29 2.96 -14.88
C PHE A 2 -21.11 4.35 -14.28
N THR A 3 -21.60 5.37 -14.97
CA THR A 3 -21.70 6.74 -14.49
C THR A 3 -22.67 6.84 -13.31
N LYS A 4 -22.65 7.97 -12.58
CA LYS A 4 -23.64 8.24 -11.52
C LYS A 4 -25.10 8.13 -11.97
N THR A 5 -25.36 8.35 -13.26
CA THR A 5 -26.70 8.27 -13.86
C THR A 5 -27.03 6.87 -14.39
N GLY A 6 -26.20 5.86 -14.13
CA GLY A 6 -26.42 4.46 -14.55
C GLY A 6 -26.06 4.16 -16.00
N ALA A 7 -25.55 5.12 -16.78
CA ALA A 7 -25.12 4.88 -18.14
C ALA A 7 -23.72 4.23 -18.19
N ARG A 8 -23.48 3.32 -19.14
CA ARG A 8 -22.17 2.71 -19.36
C ARG A 8 -21.14 3.78 -19.78
N MET A 9 -19.99 3.81 -19.10
CA MET A 9 -18.93 4.76 -19.43
C MET A 9 -18.26 4.41 -20.76
N ASN A 10 -17.87 5.43 -21.52
CA ASN A 10 -16.97 5.27 -22.65
C ASN A 10 -15.56 4.95 -22.13
N THR A 11 -14.95 3.88 -22.63
CA THR A 11 -13.67 3.36 -22.12
C THR A 11 -12.51 4.32 -22.35
N ASP A 12 -12.44 4.97 -23.52
CA ASP A 12 -11.38 5.93 -23.85
C ASP A 12 -11.46 7.18 -22.96
N LEU A 13 -12.66 7.77 -22.84
CA LEU A 13 -12.87 8.94 -21.99
C LEU A 13 -12.58 8.63 -20.52
N LYS A 14 -13.00 7.44 -20.06
CA LYS A 14 -12.72 6.95 -18.70
C LYS A 14 -11.22 6.93 -18.44
N GLU A 15 -10.47 6.30 -19.34
CA GLU A 15 -9.01 6.15 -19.21
C GLU A 15 -8.31 7.50 -19.23
N ARG A 16 -8.67 8.38 -20.18
CA ARG A 16 -8.12 9.74 -20.28
C ARG A 16 -8.40 10.56 -19.01
N LEU A 17 -9.61 10.44 -18.45
CA LEU A 17 -9.95 11.11 -17.18
C LEU A 17 -9.08 10.59 -16.03
N ILE A 18 -8.90 9.28 -15.90
CA ILE A 18 -8.09 8.68 -14.83
C ILE A 18 -6.63 9.13 -14.96
N VAL A 19 -6.06 9.05 -16.16
CA VAL A 19 -4.70 9.51 -16.46
C VAL A 19 -4.55 10.97 -16.02
N LEU A 20 -5.46 11.84 -16.48
CA LEU A 20 -5.41 13.27 -16.18
C LEU A 20 -5.48 13.55 -14.67
N LEU A 21 -6.36 12.88 -13.93
CA LEU A 21 -6.50 13.05 -12.47
C LEU A 21 -5.34 12.43 -11.68
N SER A 22 -4.66 11.44 -12.24
CA SER A 22 -3.49 10.79 -11.62
C SER A 22 -2.17 11.53 -11.84
N THR A 23 -2.17 12.52 -12.74
CA THR A 23 -0.98 13.28 -13.16
C THR A 23 -0.76 14.49 -12.23
N PRO A 24 0.42 14.64 -11.58
CA PRO A 24 0.67 15.71 -10.61
C PRO A 24 0.46 17.13 -11.16
N GLU A 25 0.77 17.37 -12.43
CA GLU A 25 0.63 18.66 -13.15
C GLU A 25 -0.82 19.13 -13.26
N HIS A 26 -1.78 18.29 -12.89
CA HIS A 26 -3.21 18.57 -12.95
C HIS A 26 -3.87 18.57 -11.58
N GLU A 27 -3.09 18.46 -10.51
CA GLU A 27 -3.57 18.56 -9.14
C GLU A 27 -4.19 19.94 -8.85
N GLY A 28 -5.26 19.97 -8.06
CA GLY A 28 -5.98 21.19 -7.72
C GLY A 28 -6.85 21.79 -8.84
N LYS A 29 -6.86 21.21 -10.05
CA LYS A 29 -7.71 21.69 -11.15
C LYS A 29 -9.19 21.48 -10.85
N THR A 30 -9.99 22.48 -11.19
CA THR A 30 -11.46 22.44 -11.07
C THR A 30 -12.07 21.48 -12.10
N GLN A 31 -13.28 20.99 -11.85
CA GLN A 31 -14.01 20.14 -12.81
C GLN A 31 -14.22 20.82 -14.17
N LYS A 32 -14.37 22.15 -14.20
CA LYS A 32 -14.48 22.94 -15.44
C LYS A 32 -13.18 22.88 -16.25
N GLN A 33 -12.03 23.00 -15.60
CA GLN A 33 -10.73 22.89 -16.26
C GLN A 33 -10.48 21.46 -16.76
N ILE A 34 -10.79 20.46 -15.94
CA ILE A 34 -10.69 19.05 -16.34
C ILE A 34 -11.57 18.75 -17.57
N ALA A 35 -12.80 19.25 -17.58
CA ALA A 35 -13.71 19.11 -18.72
C ALA A 35 -13.14 19.73 -20.00
N HIS A 36 -12.48 20.89 -19.89
CA HIS A 36 -11.78 21.53 -21.00
C HIS A 36 -10.63 20.66 -21.54
N PHE A 37 -9.77 20.09 -20.69
CA PHE A 37 -8.69 19.19 -21.13
C PHE A 37 -9.19 17.92 -21.82
N LEU A 38 -10.35 17.43 -21.41
CA LEU A 38 -10.94 16.22 -21.98
C LEU A 38 -11.83 16.47 -23.20
N ASN A 39 -12.07 17.74 -23.54
CA ASN A 39 -13.00 18.17 -24.59
C ASN A 39 -14.43 17.61 -24.37
N VAL A 40 -14.94 17.73 -23.15
CA VAL A 40 -16.30 17.29 -22.77
C VAL A 40 -16.99 18.34 -21.93
N SER A 41 -18.30 18.17 -21.70
CA SER A 41 -19.04 19.05 -20.80
C SER A 41 -18.65 18.83 -19.33
N THR A 42 -18.76 19.87 -18.50
CA THR A 42 -18.56 19.75 -17.04
C THR A 42 -19.51 18.74 -16.41
N ARG A 43 -20.75 18.64 -16.92
CA ARG A 43 -21.74 17.65 -16.47
C ARG A 43 -21.28 16.22 -16.74
N THR A 44 -20.63 15.98 -17.88
CA THR A 44 -20.03 14.68 -18.21
C THR A 44 -18.97 14.30 -17.17
N VAL A 45 -18.05 15.22 -16.83
CA VAL A 45 -17.04 14.98 -15.79
C VAL A 45 -17.69 14.68 -14.44
N GLN A 46 -18.68 15.48 -14.03
CA GLN A 46 -19.40 15.30 -12.77
C GLN A 46 -20.04 13.91 -12.65
N ASN A 47 -20.60 13.40 -13.75
CA ASN A 47 -21.20 12.06 -13.84
C ASN A 47 -20.16 10.93 -13.83
N TYR A 48 -18.95 11.20 -14.32
CA TYR A 48 -17.86 10.23 -14.35
C TYR A 48 -17.13 10.11 -13.01
N LEU A 49 -17.10 11.15 -12.17
CA LEU A 49 -16.43 11.12 -10.87
C LEU A 49 -17.16 10.26 -9.82
N THR A 50 -17.19 8.94 -10.02
CA THR A 50 -17.75 7.93 -9.10
C THR A 50 -16.70 7.45 -8.10
N LYS A 51 -17.13 6.67 -7.08
CA LYS A 51 -16.20 6.09 -6.09
C LYS A 51 -15.18 5.14 -6.73
N GLU A 52 -15.61 4.38 -7.73
CA GLU A 52 -14.77 3.43 -8.45
C GLU A 52 -13.69 4.14 -9.27
N ILE A 53 -14.02 5.26 -9.92
CA ILE A 53 -13.02 6.09 -10.60
C ILE A 53 -11.99 6.64 -9.61
N TRP A 54 -12.43 7.12 -8.45
CA TRP A 54 -11.49 7.58 -7.41
C TRP A 54 -10.58 6.45 -6.90
N GLY A 55 -11.09 5.22 -6.80
CA GLY A 55 -10.28 4.04 -6.51
C GLY A 55 -9.20 3.78 -7.58
N GLU A 56 -9.56 3.81 -8.87
CA GLU A 56 -8.61 3.65 -9.97
C GLU A 56 -7.57 4.79 -10.01
N VAL A 57 -8.01 6.04 -9.80
CA VAL A 57 -7.13 7.22 -9.73
C VAL A 57 -6.14 7.09 -8.58
N HIS A 58 -6.59 6.68 -7.40
CA HIS A 58 -5.73 6.52 -6.22
C HIS A 58 -4.67 5.44 -6.46
N LYS A 59 -5.07 4.28 -6.99
CA LYS A 59 -4.13 3.22 -7.35
C LYS A 59 -3.07 3.70 -8.34
N ARG A 60 -3.50 4.40 -9.39
CA ARG A 60 -2.56 4.92 -10.41
C ARG A 60 -1.67 6.03 -9.86
N ARG A 61 -2.17 6.89 -8.97
CA ARG A 61 -1.34 7.89 -8.28
C ARG A 61 -0.22 7.25 -7.47
N LEU A 62 -0.51 6.17 -6.74
CA LEU A 62 0.53 5.44 -6.00
C LEU A 62 1.61 4.90 -6.94
N GLU A 63 1.22 4.39 -8.11
CA GLU A 63 2.17 3.93 -9.13
C GLU A 63 3.04 5.09 -9.67
N VAL A 64 2.44 6.25 -9.98
CA VAL A 64 3.15 7.45 -10.43
C VAL A 64 4.13 7.97 -9.36
N ILE A 65 3.71 8.00 -8.10
CA ILE A 65 4.56 8.40 -6.97
C ILE A 65 5.75 7.44 -6.84
N ASN A 66 5.49 6.14 -6.82
CA ASN A 66 6.55 5.12 -6.72
C ASN A 66 7.54 5.20 -7.88
N HIS A 67 7.06 5.44 -9.10
CA HIS A 67 7.93 5.64 -10.26
C HIS A 67 8.78 6.91 -10.12
N SER A 68 8.17 8.01 -9.69
CA SER A 68 8.87 9.29 -9.49
C SER A 68 9.97 9.19 -8.42
N ILE A 69 9.69 8.49 -7.31
CA ILE A 69 10.69 8.22 -6.26
C ILE A 69 11.89 7.47 -6.83
N ARG A 70 11.65 6.43 -7.66
CA ARG A 70 12.74 5.67 -8.30
C ARG A 70 13.60 6.54 -9.21
N LEU A 71 12.99 7.47 -9.96
CA LEU A 71 13.74 8.41 -10.81
C LEU A 71 14.60 9.36 -9.97
N VAL A 72 14.06 9.84 -8.84
CA VAL A 72 14.84 10.65 -7.89
C VAL A 72 16.01 9.85 -7.33
N ASP A 73 15.79 8.59 -6.92
CA ASP A 73 16.86 7.71 -6.42
C ASP A 73 17.97 7.52 -7.46
N GLN A 74 17.61 7.25 -8.72
CA GLN A 74 18.58 7.14 -9.81
C GLN A 74 19.37 8.43 -10.02
N ALA A 75 18.70 9.60 -9.96
CA ALA A 75 19.36 10.88 -10.11
C ALA A 75 20.30 11.19 -8.93
N VAL A 76 19.90 10.87 -7.69
CA VAL A 76 20.74 11.02 -6.49
C VAL A 76 21.95 10.09 -6.58
N TYR A 77 21.77 8.84 -7.01
CA TYR A 77 22.86 7.89 -7.24
C TYR A 77 23.86 8.40 -8.27
N ALA A 78 23.38 8.90 -9.42
CA ALA A 78 24.25 9.47 -10.45
C ALA A 78 25.04 10.70 -9.95
N LYS A 79 24.48 11.52 -9.05
CA LYS A 79 25.19 12.63 -8.41
C LYS A 79 26.24 12.14 -7.41
N ALA A 80 25.89 11.16 -6.59
CA ALA A 80 26.83 10.58 -5.62
C ALA A 80 28.06 9.97 -6.30
N LEU A 81 27.87 9.25 -7.42
CA LEU A 81 28.99 8.71 -8.22
C LEU A 81 29.91 9.80 -8.79
N LYS A 82 29.41 11.02 -8.98
CA LYS A 82 30.18 12.19 -9.44
C LYS A 82 30.87 12.93 -8.29
N GLY A 83 30.81 12.42 -7.06
CA GLY A 83 31.46 13.01 -5.89
C GLY A 83 30.60 13.98 -5.09
N ASP A 84 29.29 14.06 -5.34
CA ASP A 84 28.38 14.85 -4.50
C ASP A 84 28.16 14.15 -3.15
N MET A 85 28.85 14.65 -2.12
CA MET A 85 28.81 14.11 -0.76
C MET A 85 27.44 14.21 -0.10
N THR A 86 26.63 15.21 -0.47
CA THR A 86 25.27 15.35 0.04
C THR A 86 24.36 14.29 -0.54
N ALA A 87 24.46 14.04 -1.86
CA ALA A 87 23.75 12.94 -2.50
C ALA A 87 24.15 11.57 -1.93
N ALA A 88 25.45 11.35 -1.70
CA ALA A 88 25.94 10.13 -1.07
C ALA A 88 25.36 9.94 0.35
N ARG A 89 25.35 10.99 1.17
CA ARG A 89 24.75 10.95 2.52
C ARG A 89 23.26 10.58 2.49
N ILE A 90 22.50 11.12 1.54
CA ILE A 90 21.08 10.79 1.36
C ILE A 90 20.89 9.29 1.07
N LEU A 91 21.74 8.70 0.21
CA LEU A 91 21.69 7.27 -0.11
C LEU A 91 22.00 6.40 1.11
N TYR A 92 23.07 6.71 1.84
CA TYR A 92 23.42 5.95 3.04
C TYR A 92 22.32 6.00 4.11
N ASN A 93 21.75 7.17 4.36
CA ASN A 93 20.64 7.30 5.30
C ASN A 93 19.42 6.49 4.88
N ARG A 94 19.11 6.45 3.58
CA ARG A 94 18.00 5.63 3.05
C ARG A 94 18.28 4.13 3.17
N TRP A 95 19.51 3.68 2.89
CA TRP A 95 19.89 2.28 3.09
C TRP A 95 19.83 1.85 4.55
N ASP A 96 20.28 2.71 5.46
CA ASP A 96 20.25 2.42 6.89
C ASP A 96 18.80 2.29 7.41
N GLN A 97 17.89 3.14 6.91
CA GLN A 97 16.45 3.02 7.19
C GLN A 97 15.83 1.71 6.67
N VAL A 98 16.23 1.24 5.47
CA VAL A 98 15.75 -0.03 4.92
C VAL A 98 16.22 -1.21 5.77
N LYS A 99 17.50 -1.20 6.18
CA LYS A 99 18.08 -2.24 7.04
C LYS A 99 17.36 -2.32 8.39
N ASN A 100 17.15 -1.17 9.04
CA ASN A 100 16.43 -1.10 10.31
C ASN A 100 14.97 -1.61 10.20
N MET A 101 14.28 -1.37 9.07
CA MET A 101 12.93 -1.89 8.85
C MET A 101 12.89 -3.41 8.64
N GLU A 102 13.89 -4.00 7.98
CA GLU A 102 13.99 -5.45 7.82
C GLU A 102 14.27 -6.14 9.16
N GLU A 103 15.14 -5.56 9.99
CA GLU A 103 15.41 -6.04 11.34
C GLU A 103 14.14 -6.04 12.21
N VAL A 104 13.34 -4.97 12.17
CA VAL A 104 12.05 -4.90 12.88
C VAL A 104 11.03 -5.92 12.36
N LYS A 105 10.94 -6.13 11.04
CA LYS A 105 10.03 -7.13 10.46
C LYS A 105 10.42 -8.55 10.85
N ASN A 106 11.72 -8.84 10.91
CA ASN A 106 12.20 -10.15 11.32
C ASN A 106 11.95 -10.39 12.81
N ALA A 107 12.16 -9.38 13.66
CA ALA A 107 11.83 -9.47 15.08
C ALA A 107 10.34 -9.78 15.32
N ASN A 108 9.44 -9.13 14.59
CA ASN A 108 8.00 -9.37 14.70
C ASN A 108 7.57 -10.78 14.28
N LYS A 109 8.24 -11.39 13.29
CA LYS A 109 7.98 -12.79 12.91
C LYS A 109 8.36 -13.75 14.03
N THR A 110 9.49 -13.53 14.69
CA THR A 110 9.92 -14.35 15.81
C THR A 110 8.90 -14.29 16.96
N TYR A 111 8.36 -13.10 17.26
CA TYR A 111 7.31 -12.97 18.28
C TYR A 111 6.00 -13.72 17.93
N GLU A 112 5.58 -13.72 16.66
CA GLU A 112 4.41 -14.50 16.22
C GLU A 112 4.64 -16.02 16.31
N GLU A 113 5.86 -16.48 16.01
CA GLU A 113 6.26 -17.88 16.16
C GLU A 113 6.28 -18.29 17.64
N ASP A 114 6.85 -17.47 18.50
CA ASP A 114 6.89 -17.67 19.95
C ASP A 114 5.48 -17.71 20.56
N GLU A 115 4.56 -16.83 20.14
CA GLU A 115 3.16 -16.85 20.60
C GLU A 115 2.41 -18.13 20.20
N MET A 116 2.68 -18.67 19.01
CA MET A 116 2.09 -19.94 18.57
C MET A 116 2.66 -21.13 19.35
N GLU A 117 3.95 -21.09 19.69
CA GLU A 117 4.59 -22.13 20.49
C GLU A 117 4.07 -22.11 21.93
N ILE A 118 3.92 -20.93 22.55
CA ILE A 118 3.31 -20.78 23.87
C ILE A 118 1.91 -21.40 23.91
N LYS A 119 1.05 -21.08 22.93
CA LYS A 119 -0.31 -21.66 22.86
C LYS A 119 -0.31 -23.18 22.70
N ARG A 120 0.66 -23.75 21.97
CA ARG A 120 0.81 -25.21 21.84
C ARG A 120 1.22 -25.84 23.17
N LEU A 121 2.17 -25.22 23.88
CA LEU A 121 2.64 -25.69 25.17
C LEU A 121 1.54 -25.60 26.23
N GLU A 122 0.79 -24.50 26.29
CA GLU A 122 -0.37 -24.36 27.17
C GLU A 122 -1.41 -25.47 26.92
N LYS A 123 -1.68 -25.78 25.65
CA LYS A 123 -2.60 -26.86 25.29
C LYS A 123 -2.06 -28.24 25.73
N GLN A 124 -0.76 -28.50 25.56
CA GLN A 124 -0.14 -29.75 26.02
C GLN A 124 -0.17 -29.87 27.55
N ILE A 125 0.09 -28.78 28.28
CA ILE A 125 0.00 -28.76 29.74
C ILE A 125 -1.43 -29.08 30.19
N GLN A 126 -2.44 -28.46 29.57
CA GLN A 126 -3.84 -28.72 29.89
C GLN A 126 -4.26 -30.17 29.63
N GLU A 127 -3.77 -30.78 28.55
CA GLU A 127 -4.01 -32.19 28.22
C GLU A 127 -3.37 -33.12 29.27
N LEU A 128 -2.14 -32.84 29.68
CA LEU A 128 -1.42 -33.59 30.72
C LEU A 128 -2.10 -33.48 32.10
N GLU A 129 -2.57 -32.29 32.48
CA GLU A 129 -3.34 -32.08 33.71
C GLU A 129 -4.66 -32.87 33.70
N ASN A 130 -5.35 -32.88 32.56
CA ASN A 130 -6.59 -33.64 32.39
C ASN A 130 -6.34 -35.16 32.47
N GLU A 131 -5.22 -35.65 31.96
CA GLU A 131 -4.82 -37.06 32.08
C GLU A 131 -4.42 -37.44 33.52
N GLN A 132 -3.71 -36.57 34.23
CA GLN A 132 -3.40 -36.77 35.64
C GLN A 132 -4.69 -36.85 36.48
N ASN A 133 -5.64 -35.93 36.27
CA ASN A 133 -6.92 -35.92 36.97
C ASN A 133 -7.78 -37.16 36.66
N LYS A 134 -7.71 -37.71 35.44
CA LYS A 134 -8.34 -38.99 35.09
C LYS A 134 -7.67 -40.20 35.75
N LYS A 135 -6.36 -40.16 36.00
CA LYS A 135 -5.63 -41.25 36.69
C LYS A 135 -5.84 -41.23 38.20
N THR A 136 -5.89 -40.06 38.84
CA THR A 136 -6.18 -39.92 40.28
C THR A 136 -7.63 -40.25 40.63
N SER A 137 -8.59 -39.99 39.73
CA SER A 137 -10.00 -40.40 39.93
C SER A 137 -10.21 -41.91 39.80
N LYS A 138 -9.41 -42.62 38.98
CA LYS A 138 -9.46 -44.09 38.88
C LYS A 138 -8.84 -44.84 40.07
N GLN A 139 -8.05 -44.18 40.91
CA GLN A 139 -7.45 -44.79 42.11
C GLN A 139 -8.32 -44.66 43.38
N LYS A 140 -9.42 -43.89 43.32
CA LYS A 140 -10.33 -43.66 44.45
C LYS A 140 -11.68 -44.38 44.33
N ALA A 141 -11.88 -45.19 43.28
CA ALA A 141 -13.03 -46.07 43.08
C ALA A 141 -12.59 -47.51 43.25
#